data_AF-F3PTX0-F1
#
_entry.id   AF-F3PTX0-F1
#
_cell.length_a   1.000
_cell.length_b   1.000
_cell.length_c   1.000
_cell.angle_alpha   90.00
_cell.angle_beta   90.00
_cell.angle_gamma   90.00
#
_symmetry.space_group_name_H-M   'P 1'
#
loop_
_entity.id
_entity.type
_entity.pdbx_description
1 polymer ?
#
loop_
_entity_poly.entity_id
_entity_poly.type
_entity_poly.pdbx_seq_one_letter_code
_entity_poly.pdbx_strand_id
1 'polypeptide(L)' 'MYNFSKDGIVVSTVLDARTANKEGKYPVKIKVYYQRKPTYYSIGICMTKEEWNKLPDL' A
#
# COMPACT_ATOMS: atom_id res chain seq x y z
N MET A 1 3.57 2.66 -8.76
CA MET A 1 2.81 1.85 -7.78
C MET A 1 2.65 0.41 -8.27
N TYR A 2 2.93 -0.62 -7.45
CA TYR A 2 2.87 -2.03 -7.92
C TYR A 2 1.44 -2.56 -7.92
N ASN A 3 1.02 -3.15 -9.05
CA ASN A 3 -0.25 -3.84 -9.21
C ASN A 3 -0.02 -5.19 -9.89
N PHE A 4 -0.50 -6.27 -9.27
CA PHE A 4 -0.46 -7.62 -9.82
C PHE A 4 -1.85 -8.24 -9.75
N SER A 5 -2.23 -8.98 -10.79
CA SER A 5 -3.51 -9.69 -10.84
C SER A 5 -3.31 -11.07 -11.44
N LYS A 6 -3.74 -12.11 -10.74
CA LYS A 6 -3.72 -13.50 -11.22
C LYS A 6 -4.79 -14.32 -10.51
N ASP A 7 -5.52 -15.15 -11.25
CA ASP A 7 -6.49 -16.11 -10.71
C ASP A 7 -7.52 -15.49 -9.74
N GLY A 8 -7.94 -14.25 -10.01
CA GLY A 8 -8.90 -13.51 -9.16
C GLY A 8 -8.30 -12.94 -7.87
N ILE A 9 -6.98 -13.03 -7.68
CA ILE A 9 -6.21 -12.37 -6.63
C ILE A 9 -5.61 -11.10 -7.21
N VAL A 10 -5.91 -9.96 -6.60
CA VAL A 10 -5.27 -8.67 -6.91
C VAL A 10 -4.38 -8.27 -5.75
N VAL A 11 -3.11 -8.00 -6.03
CA VAL A 11 -2.13 -7.50 -5.06
C VAL A 11 -1.75 -6.08 -5.46
N SER A 12 -1.89 -5.13 -4.54
CA SER A 12 -1.45 -3.76 -4.75
C SER A 12 -0.75 -3.18 -3.53
N THR A 13 0.19 -2.28 -3.78
CA THR A 13 0.81 -1.47 -2.72
C THR A 13 -0.03 -0.24 -2.45
N VAL A 14 -0.35 0.04 -1.18
CA VAL A 14 -1.13 1.22 -0.78
C VAL A 14 -0.47 1.99 0.36
N LEU A 15 -0.58 3.31 0.31
CA LEU A 15 -0.25 4.20 1.43
C LEU A 15 -1.49 4.34 2.33
N ASP A 16 -1.40 3.91 3.60
CA ASP A 16 -2.50 4.05 4.55
C ASP A 16 -2.53 5.47 5.15
N ALA A 17 -3.10 6.40 4.38
CA ALA A 17 -3.09 7.84 4.67
C ALA A 17 -4.07 8.30 5.78
N ARG A 18 -4.59 7.38 6.62
CA ARG A 18 -5.60 7.68 7.65
C ARG A 18 -5.04 8.44 8.84
N THR A 19 -3.87 8.03 9.33
CA THR A 19 -3.23 8.62 10.50
C THR A 19 -1.73 8.62 10.29
N ALA A 20 -1.11 9.79 10.34
CA ALA A 20 0.33 9.92 10.29
C ALA A 20 0.94 9.51 11.63
N ASN A 21 2.16 8.97 11.59
CA ASN A 21 2.97 8.80 12.80
C ASN A 21 3.53 10.16 13.29
N LYS A 22 4.30 10.12 14.39
CA LYS A 22 4.92 11.33 14.97
C LYS A 22 5.83 12.10 14.01
N GLU A 23 6.32 11.45 12.95
CA GLU A 23 7.21 12.03 11.94
C GLU A 23 6.46 12.50 10.68
N GLY A 24 5.12 12.45 10.66
CA GLY A 24 4.34 12.81 9.48
C GLY A 24 4.33 11.73 8.38
N LYS A 25 4.83 10.53 8.66
CA LYS A 25 4.86 9.39 7.72
C LYS A 25 3.64 8.50 7.89
N TYR A 26 3.26 7.85 6.79
CA TYR A 26 2.13 6.93 6.72
C TYR A 26 2.63 5.51 6.44
N PRO A 27 2.04 4.48 7.07
CA PRO A 27 2.45 3.11 6.82
C PRO A 27 2.07 2.65 5.41
N VAL A 28 2.99 1.96 4.74
CA VAL A 28 2.73 1.26 3.48
C VAL A 28 2.23 -0.14 3.79
N LYS A 29 1.21 -0.57 3.04
CA LYS A 29 0.60 -1.90 3.18
C LYS A 29 0.51 -2.59 1.83
N ILE A 30 0.59 -3.91 1.86
CA ILE A 30 0.17 -4.75 0.74
C ILE A 30 -1.31 -5.02 0.92
N LYS A 31 -2.12 -4.59 -0.05
CA LYS A 31 -3.54 -4.92 -0.15
C LYS A 31 -3.68 -6.13 -1.06
N VAL A 32 -4.15 -7.24 -0.49
CA VAL A 32 -4.55 -8.43 -1.23
C VAL A 32 -6.07 -8.44 -1.31
N TYR A 33 -6.62 -8.46 -2.52
CA TYR A 33 -8.05 -8.56 -2.76
C TYR A 33 -8.36 -9.92 -3.37
N TYR A 34 -9.14 -10.72 -2.66
CA TYR A 34 -9.54 -12.06 -3.07
C TYR A 34 -10.97 -12.34 -2.58
N GLN A 35 -11.79 -13.02 -3.39
CA GLN A 35 -13.19 -13.31 -3.06
C GLN A 35 -13.99 -12.09 -2.56
N ARG A 36 -13.79 -10.94 -3.19
CA ARG A 36 -14.42 -9.65 -2.82
C ARG A 36 -14.07 -9.14 -1.41
N LYS A 37 -13.03 -9.68 -0.79
CA LYS A 37 -12.56 -9.30 0.54
C LYS A 37 -11.15 -8.72 0.46
N PRO A 38 -10.92 -7.49 0.96
CA PRO A 38 -9.58 -6.94 1.09
C PRO A 38 -8.93 -7.42 2.40
N THR A 39 -7.69 -7.90 2.30
CA THR A 39 -6.79 -8.16 3.42
C THR A 39 -5.56 -7.26 3.29
N TYR A 40 -5.08 -6.72 4.41
CA TYR A 40 -3.97 -5.78 4.44
C TYR A 40 -2.83 -6.34 5.27
N TYR A 41 -1.62 -6.35 4.70
CA TYR A 41 -0.40 -6.77 5.38
C TYR A 41 0.54 -5.58 5.53
N SER A 42 1.01 -5.34 6.75
CA SER A 42 2.04 -4.33 7.03
C SER A 42 3.39 -4.86 6.57
N ILE A 43 4.19 -3.98 5.94
CA ILE A 43 5.55 -4.31 5.50
C ILE A 43 6.64 -3.61 6.33
N GLY A 44 6.25 -2.91 7.41
CA GLY A 44 7.18 -2.20 8.30
C GLY A 44 7.77 -0.90 7.75
N ILE A 45 7.32 -0.45 6.58
CA ILE A 45 7.76 0.79 5.93
C ILE A 45 6.73 1.89 6.17
N CYS A 46 7.21 3.07 6.53
CA CYS A 46 6.43 4.31 6.59
C CYS A 46 7.08 5.37 5.73
N MET A 47 6.29 6.13 4.96
CA MET A 47 6.79 7.20 4.10
C MET A 47 5.83 8.38 4.03
N THR A 48 6.32 9.54 3.62
CA THR A 48 5.46 10.71 3.40
C THR A 48 4.66 10.59 2.10
N LYS A 49 3.68 11.47 1.91
CA LYS A 49 2.92 11.53 0.64
C LYS A 49 3.83 11.95 -0.52
N GLU A 50 4.79 12.83 -0.27
CA GLU A 50 5.76 13.30 -1.26
C GLU A 50 6.68 12.16 -1.72
N GLU A 51 7.19 11.36 -0.78
CA GLU A 51 8.00 10.17 -1.09
C GLU A 51 7.19 9.16 -1.90
N TRP A 52 5.94 8.89 -1.51
CA TRP A 52 5.04 8.00 -2.23
C TRP A 52 4.78 8.45 -3.67
N ASN A 53 4.53 9.74 -3.89
CA ASN A 53 4.25 10.29 -5.22
C ASN A 53 5.47 10.32 -6.15
N LYS A 54 6.69 10.18 -5.60
CA LYS A 54 7.93 10.07 -6.38
C LYS A 54 8.27 8.64 -6.78
N LEU A 55 7.55 7.64 -6.26
CA LEU A 55 7.78 6.24 -6.62
C LEU A 55 7.40 6.02 -8.09
N PRO A 56 8.20 5.24 -8.84
CA PRO A 56 7.87 4.92 -10.22
C PRO A 56 6.59 4.10 -10.32
N ASP A 57 5.88 4.26 -11.43
CA ASP A 57 4.90 3.28 -11.85
C ASP A 57 5.61 2.02 -12.33
N LEU A 58 5.27 0.89 -11.70
CA LEU A 58 5.90 -0.41 -11.87
C LEU A 58 4.93 -1.32 -12.62
#